data_AF-A0A1H0RVV9-F1
#
_entry.id   AF-A0A1H0RVV9-F1
#
_cell.length_a   1.000
_cell.length_b   1.000
_cell.length_c   1.000
_cell.angle_alpha   90.00
_cell.angle_beta   90.00
_cell.angle_gamma   90.00
#
_symmetry.space_group_name_H-M   'P 1'
#
loop_
_entity.id
_entity.type
_entity.pdbx_description
1 polymer ?
#
loop_
_entity_poly.entity_id
_entity_poly.type
_entity_poly.pdbx_seq_one_letter_code
_entity_poly.pdbx_strand_id
1 'polypeptide(L)'
;MESGFFPADLPAAEPAVEPRRERTPSFEPSADELPAPFAVSEVIARGENLVIALTGVRIFSDGVELLTERHLRRGTADERGWREMHGMFAEHWGRAPLTPERLRWGLVLGDGTRLFAEDRFGAPADGVDGGASVRVNGGSGSGDDHRYTMRSQLWLHPLPPEGPLELVVQWPAFGIPESRVILDGGAMSALAASVRPLWG
;
A
#
# COMPACT_ATOMS: atom_id res chain seq x y z
N MET A 1 10.02 -35.93 -28.61
CA MET A 1 9.07 -34.89 -28.16
C MET A 1 9.40 -34.65 -26.71
N GLU A 2 10.04 -33.52 -26.39
CA GLU A 2 10.35 -33.16 -25.00
C GLU A 2 9.04 -32.88 -24.26
N SER A 3 8.82 -33.55 -23.12
CA SER A 3 7.69 -33.23 -22.25
C SER A 3 7.92 -31.85 -21.66
N GLY A 4 6.98 -30.93 -21.87
CA GLY A 4 7.01 -29.61 -21.24
C GLY A 4 7.14 -29.72 -19.72
N PHE A 5 7.64 -28.64 -19.10
CA PHE A 5 7.90 -28.57 -17.65
C PHE A 5 6.64 -28.83 -16.78
N PHE A 6 5.47 -28.46 -17.29
CA PHE A 6 4.20 -28.68 -16.61
C PHE A 6 3.43 -29.85 -17.24
N PRO A 7 2.74 -30.69 -16.43
CA PRO A 7 1.79 -31.66 -16.94
C PRO A 7 0.58 -30.96 -17.59
N ALA A 8 -0.16 -31.70 -18.43
CA ALA A 8 -1.37 -31.17 -19.05
C ALA A 8 -2.50 -31.01 -18.02
N ASP A 9 -3.12 -29.84 -18.00
CA ASP A 9 -4.27 -29.55 -17.15
C ASP A 9 -5.56 -30.22 -17.67
N LEU A 10 -6.49 -30.45 -16.75
CA LEU A 10 -7.85 -30.91 -17.09
C LEU A 10 -8.69 -29.74 -17.61
N PRO A 11 -9.63 -29.98 -18.55
CA PRO A 11 -10.46 -28.92 -19.10
C PRO A 11 -11.38 -28.31 -18.02
N ALA A 12 -11.31 -26.99 -17.87
CA ALA A 12 -12.20 -26.21 -17.02
C ALA A 12 -13.33 -25.59 -17.85
N ALA A 13 -14.50 -25.39 -17.23
CA ALA A 13 -15.60 -24.65 -17.85
C ALA A 13 -15.26 -23.16 -17.91
N GLU A 14 -15.56 -22.52 -19.04
CA GLU A 14 -15.34 -21.07 -19.19
C GLU A 14 -16.37 -20.28 -18.37
N PRO A 15 -15.94 -19.41 -17.46
CA PRO A 15 -16.85 -18.51 -16.76
C PRO A 15 -17.37 -17.42 -17.70
N ALA A 16 -18.55 -16.88 -17.37
CA ALA A 16 -19.12 -15.74 -18.10
C ALA A 16 -18.21 -14.50 -17.99
N VAL A 17 -18.08 -13.75 -19.08
CA VAL A 17 -17.28 -12.52 -19.14
C VAL A 17 -18.10 -11.35 -18.61
N GLU A 18 -17.66 -10.73 -17.51
CA GLU A 18 -18.23 -9.47 -17.04
C GLU A 18 -17.69 -8.28 -17.87
N PRO A 19 -18.52 -7.25 -18.13
CA PRO A 19 -18.09 -6.07 -18.87
C PRO A 19 -17.02 -5.29 -18.09
N ARG A 20 -15.98 -4.85 -18.80
CA ARG A 20 -14.88 -4.07 -18.24
C ARG A 20 -15.38 -2.71 -17.74
N ARG A 21 -15.16 -2.42 -16.46
CA ARG A 21 -15.43 -1.09 -15.88
C ARG A 21 -14.38 -0.09 -16.35
N GLU A 22 -14.81 1.15 -16.59
CA GLU A 22 -13.89 2.26 -16.86
C GLU A 22 -13.14 2.64 -15.57
N ARG A 23 -11.82 2.81 -15.69
CA ARG A 23 -10.94 3.13 -14.55
C ARG A 23 -11.18 4.56 -14.06
N THR A 24 -11.13 4.75 -12.74
CA THR A 24 -11.01 6.08 -12.12
C THR A 24 -9.55 6.31 -11.68
N PRO A 25 -8.78 7.21 -12.31
CA PRO A 25 -7.33 7.30 -12.08
C PRO A 25 -6.89 7.56 -10.63
N SER A 26 -7.66 8.36 -9.89
CA SER A 26 -7.39 8.65 -8.48
C SER A 26 -7.71 7.50 -7.53
N PHE A 27 -8.39 6.45 -7.98
CA PHE A 27 -8.83 5.34 -7.13
C PHE A 27 -7.91 4.13 -7.23
N GLU A 28 -7.33 3.89 -8.41
CA GLU A 28 -6.53 2.70 -8.68
C GLU A 28 -5.45 2.99 -9.74
N PRO A 29 -4.31 2.28 -9.71
CA PRO A 29 -3.32 2.32 -10.78
C PRO A 29 -3.86 1.70 -12.08
N SER A 30 -3.21 1.98 -13.21
CA SER A 30 -3.57 1.39 -14.49
C SER A 30 -3.28 -0.11 -14.52
N ALA A 31 -4.27 -0.93 -14.87
CA ALA A 31 -4.11 -2.38 -15.06
C ALA A 31 -3.50 -2.75 -16.43
N ASP A 32 -3.31 -1.77 -17.32
CA ASP A 32 -2.78 -1.96 -18.68
C ASP A 32 -1.31 -1.53 -18.79
N GLU A 33 -0.66 -1.28 -17.66
CA GLU A 33 0.72 -0.80 -17.58
C GLU A 33 1.60 -1.78 -16.80
N LEU A 34 2.82 -1.97 -17.30
CA LEU A 34 3.92 -2.51 -16.53
C LEU A 34 4.64 -1.33 -15.88
N PRO A 35 4.49 -1.14 -14.55
CA PRO A 35 5.07 0.02 -13.87
C PRO A 35 6.59 -0.05 -13.82
N ALA A 36 7.24 1.12 -13.84
CA ALA A 36 8.67 1.23 -13.63
C ALA A 36 8.99 1.08 -12.12
N PRO A 37 9.97 0.26 -11.74
CA PRO A 37 10.35 0.12 -10.33
C PRO A 37 11.20 1.31 -9.88
N PHE A 38 10.89 1.84 -8.70
CA PHE A 38 11.79 2.71 -7.94
C PHE A 38 12.25 1.95 -6.69
N ALA A 39 13.55 1.65 -6.63
CA ALA A 39 14.12 0.78 -5.62
C ALA A 39 14.28 1.52 -4.28
N VAL A 40 13.68 0.97 -3.22
CA VAL A 40 13.80 1.45 -1.84
C VAL A 40 13.56 0.29 -0.88
N SER A 41 14.29 0.25 0.24
CA SER A 41 14.11 -0.76 1.28
C SER A 41 14.44 -0.15 2.64
N GLU A 42 13.44 0.46 3.26
CA GLU A 42 13.62 1.27 4.46
C GLU A 42 12.68 0.81 5.58
N VAL A 43 13.18 0.78 6.80
CA VAL A 43 12.32 0.62 7.97
C VAL A 43 11.86 2.00 8.43
N ILE A 44 10.56 2.25 8.27
CA ILE A 44 9.91 3.52 8.60
C ILE A 44 9.82 3.68 10.12
N ALA A 45 9.42 2.61 10.82
CA ALA A 45 9.22 2.64 12.25
C ALA A 45 9.46 1.27 12.91
N ARG A 46 9.93 1.29 14.17
CA ARG A 46 10.11 0.10 15.00
C ARG A 46 9.51 0.33 16.39
N GLY A 47 8.67 -0.59 16.82
CA GLY A 47 8.19 -0.73 18.19
C GLY A 47 8.69 -2.03 18.81
N GLU A 48 8.15 -2.39 19.97
CA GLU A 48 8.55 -3.60 20.69
C GLU A 48 8.20 -4.89 19.93
N ASN A 49 6.96 -4.97 19.43
CA ASN A 49 6.41 -6.14 18.74
C ASN A 49 6.10 -5.88 17.26
N LEU A 50 6.30 -4.65 16.79
CA LEU A 50 5.87 -4.19 15.47
C LEU A 50 7.04 -3.55 14.70
N VAL A 51 7.14 -3.85 13.41
CA VAL A 51 7.98 -3.11 12.46
C VAL A 51 7.13 -2.68 11.28
N ILE A 52 7.35 -1.46 10.78
CA ILE A 52 6.74 -0.93 9.56
C ILE A 52 7.86 -0.58 8.58
N ALA A 53 7.75 -1.05 7.34
CA ALA A 53 8.76 -0.89 6.30
C ALA A 53 8.14 -0.42 4.98
N LEU A 54 8.94 0.32 4.20
CA LEU A 54 8.74 0.64 2.79
C LEU A 54 9.65 -0.29 1.99
N THR A 55 9.07 -1.19 1.21
CA THR A 55 9.81 -2.27 0.52
C THR A 55 10.01 -2.03 -0.97
N GLY A 56 9.41 -0.97 -1.51
CA GLY A 56 9.58 -0.57 -2.90
C GLY A 56 8.54 0.46 -3.30
N VAL A 57 8.70 0.98 -4.52
CA VAL A 57 7.74 1.88 -5.15
C VAL A 57 7.53 1.44 -6.60
N ARG A 58 6.29 1.50 -7.08
CA ARG A 58 5.92 1.27 -8.48
C ARG A 58 5.44 2.58 -9.10
N ILE A 59 6.07 2.97 -10.18
CA ILE A 59 5.74 4.20 -10.91
C ILE A 59 4.85 3.83 -12.09
N PHE A 60 3.67 4.44 -12.14
CA PHE A 60 2.74 4.37 -13.26
C PHE A 60 2.81 5.68 -14.05
N SER A 61 2.20 5.72 -15.23
CA SER A 61 2.29 6.92 -16.08
C SER A 61 1.63 8.16 -15.43
N ASP A 62 0.66 7.94 -14.55
CA ASP A 62 -0.16 8.98 -13.92
C ASP A 62 -0.10 9.01 -12.38
N GLY A 63 0.73 8.17 -11.75
CA GLY A 63 0.82 8.13 -10.30
C GLY A 63 1.86 7.16 -9.76
N VAL A 64 1.89 7.04 -8.44
CA VAL A 64 2.92 6.29 -7.70
C VAL A 64 2.27 5.39 -6.66
N GLU A 65 2.68 4.11 -6.64
CA GLU A 65 2.24 3.15 -5.63
C GLU A 65 3.40 2.82 -4.67
N LEU A 66 3.27 3.20 -3.40
CA LEU A 66 4.24 2.88 -2.35
C LEU A 66 3.90 1.51 -1.73
N LEU A 67 4.89 0.61 -1.71
CA LEU A 67 4.72 -0.75 -1.19
C LEU A 67 5.14 -0.80 0.28
N THR A 68 4.17 -0.93 1.16
CA THR A 68 4.40 -0.95 2.61
C THR A 68 4.18 -2.34 3.18
N GLU A 69 5.02 -2.71 4.15
CA GLU A 69 4.82 -3.92 4.95
C GLU A 69 4.81 -3.56 6.43
N ARG A 70 3.96 -4.25 7.19
CA ARG A 70 4.00 -4.24 8.64
C ARG A 70 4.13 -5.66 9.15
N HIS A 71 5.01 -5.86 10.12
CA HIS A 71 5.29 -7.16 10.72
C HIS A 71 5.00 -7.11 12.21
N LEU A 72 4.17 -8.03 12.67
CA LEU A 72 3.87 -8.26 14.07
C LEU A 72 4.55 -9.54 14.53
N ARG A 73 5.15 -9.53 15.73
CA ARG A 73 5.69 -10.72 16.40
C ARG A 73 5.12 -10.84 17.81
N ARG A 74 4.85 -12.07 18.24
CA ARG A 74 4.30 -12.36 19.58
C ARG A 74 5.22 -11.95 20.72
N GLY A 75 6.53 -12.16 20.58
CA GLY A 75 7.48 -11.93 21.68
C GLY A 75 7.14 -12.80 22.88
N THR A 76 7.07 -12.20 24.08
CA THR A 76 6.76 -12.86 25.34
C THR A 76 5.28 -12.82 25.72
N ALA A 77 4.41 -12.34 24.81
CA ALA A 77 2.98 -12.22 25.11
C ALA A 77 2.32 -13.59 25.34
N ASP A 78 1.47 -13.65 26.36
CA ASP A 78 0.57 -14.77 26.56
C ASP A 78 -0.50 -14.83 25.45
N GLU A 79 -1.34 -15.86 25.47
CA GLU A 79 -2.35 -16.06 24.43
C GLU A 79 -3.36 -14.90 24.37
N ARG A 80 -3.67 -14.28 25.51
CA ARG A 80 -4.59 -13.14 25.57
C ARG A 80 -3.96 -11.90 24.95
N GLY A 81 -2.75 -11.54 25.37
CA GLY A 81 -2.00 -10.42 24.83
C GLY A 81 -1.70 -10.59 23.34
N TRP A 82 -1.47 -11.82 22.88
CA TRP A 82 -1.32 -12.10 21.45
C TRP A 82 -2.60 -11.83 20.65
N ARG A 83 -3.76 -12.28 21.16
CA ARG A 83 -5.06 -12.01 20.53
C ARG A 83 -5.39 -10.52 20.50
N GLU A 84 -5.10 -9.80 21.57
CA GLU A 84 -5.29 -8.34 21.65
C GLU A 84 -4.40 -7.60 20.63
N MET A 85 -3.09 -7.91 20.58
CA MET A 85 -2.18 -7.36 19.57
C MET A 85 -2.63 -7.69 18.15
N HIS A 86 -3.04 -8.93 17.88
CA HIS A 86 -3.52 -9.31 16.57
C HIS A 86 -4.79 -8.53 16.17
N GLY A 87 -5.74 -8.34 17.10
CA GLY A 87 -6.93 -7.52 16.86
C GLY A 87 -6.59 -6.07 16.47
N MET A 88 -5.64 -5.45 17.18
CA MET A 88 -5.15 -4.11 16.84
C MET A 88 -4.42 -4.10 15.50
N PHE A 89 -3.57 -5.10 15.23
CA PHE A 89 -2.77 -5.21 14.02
C PHE A 89 -3.58 -5.48 12.75
N ALA A 90 -4.66 -6.25 12.87
CA ALA A 90 -5.55 -6.54 11.76
C ALA A 90 -6.41 -5.34 11.38
N GLU A 91 -6.49 -4.31 12.24
CA GLU A 91 -7.25 -3.08 12.05
C GLU A 91 -8.65 -3.32 11.49
N HIS A 92 -9.42 -4.21 12.13
CA HIS A 92 -10.79 -4.62 11.78
C HIS A 92 -11.26 -4.07 10.43
N TRP A 93 -10.89 -4.78 9.36
CA TRP A 93 -11.36 -4.55 8.00
C TRP A 93 -12.90 -4.32 8.01
N GLY A 94 -13.30 -3.05 8.07
CA GLY A 94 -14.69 -2.61 8.06
C GLY A 94 -15.38 -2.39 9.42
N ARG A 95 -15.95 -1.17 9.56
CA ARG A 95 -16.99 -0.71 10.52
C ARG A 95 -16.60 -0.32 11.95
N ALA A 96 -15.35 -0.45 12.39
CA ALA A 96 -14.96 0.15 13.67
C ALA A 96 -14.90 1.70 13.58
N PRO A 97 -15.19 2.43 14.68
CA PRO A 97 -14.94 3.88 14.74
C PRO A 97 -13.46 4.17 14.51
N LEU A 98 -13.15 5.26 13.78
CA LEU A 98 -11.77 5.74 13.67
C LEU A 98 -11.31 6.20 15.05
N THR A 99 -10.34 5.50 15.63
CA THR A 99 -9.76 5.90 16.92
C THR A 99 -8.50 6.75 16.69
N PRO A 100 -8.10 7.59 17.66
CA PRO A 100 -6.76 8.20 17.64
C PRO A 100 -5.63 7.16 17.69
N GLU A 101 -5.89 5.97 18.22
CA GLU A 101 -4.87 4.93 18.42
C GLU A 101 -4.54 4.12 17.15
N ARG A 102 -5.30 4.28 16.06
CA ARG A 102 -5.16 3.52 14.80
C ARG A 102 -3.87 3.84 14.02
N LEU A 103 -3.52 3.00 13.04
CA LEU A 103 -2.51 3.32 12.02
C LEU A 103 -3.00 4.47 11.15
N ARG A 104 -2.13 5.43 10.92
CA ARG A 104 -2.37 6.55 10.02
C ARG A 104 -1.21 6.67 9.06
N TRP A 105 -1.54 6.85 7.80
CA TRP A 105 -0.61 7.15 6.73
C TRP A 105 -0.83 8.58 6.25
N GLY A 106 0.25 9.29 6.02
CA GLY A 106 0.23 10.60 5.38
C GLY A 106 1.37 10.75 4.39
N LEU A 107 1.20 11.67 3.44
CA LEU A 107 2.25 12.12 2.55
C LEU A 107 2.45 13.64 2.69
N VAL A 108 3.69 14.09 2.57
CA VAL A 108 4.02 15.51 2.33
C VAL A 108 4.70 15.59 0.97
N LEU A 109 4.11 16.33 0.04
CA LEU A 109 4.64 16.50 -1.32
C LEU A 109 5.70 17.61 -1.36
N GLY A 110 6.47 17.69 -2.45
CA GLY A 110 7.55 18.68 -2.61
C GLY A 110 7.09 20.14 -2.57
N ASP A 111 5.81 20.41 -2.83
CA ASP A 111 5.18 21.72 -2.71
C ASP A 111 4.60 22.01 -1.31
N GLY A 112 4.75 21.08 -0.36
CA GLY A 112 4.23 21.16 1.01
C GLY A 112 2.80 20.64 1.17
N THR A 113 2.14 20.18 0.12
CA THR A 113 0.79 19.59 0.20
C THR A 113 0.79 18.37 1.12
N ARG A 114 -0.14 18.33 2.08
CA ARG A 114 -0.30 17.23 3.02
C ARG A 114 -1.51 16.38 2.63
N LEU A 115 -1.27 15.10 2.39
CA LEU A 115 -2.30 14.12 2.04
C LEU A 115 -2.39 13.08 3.16
N PHE A 116 -3.58 12.51 3.37
CA PHE A 116 -3.81 11.50 4.40
C PHE A 116 -4.63 10.35 3.82
N ALA A 117 -4.17 9.11 4.02
CA ALA A 117 -4.92 7.93 3.58
C ALA A 117 -5.89 7.50 4.69
N GLU A 118 -6.82 8.39 5.07
CA GLU A 118 -7.78 8.12 6.15
C GLU A 118 -9.02 7.37 5.68
N ASP A 119 -9.22 7.22 4.38
CA ASP A 119 -10.39 6.58 3.82
C ASP A 119 -10.44 5.09 4.19
N ARG A 120 -11.61 4.69 4.66
CA ARG A 120 -11.98 3.27 4.77
C ARG A 120 -11.85 2.65 3.38
N PHE A 121 -11.31 1.44 3.32
CA PHE A 121 -11.22 0.63 2.10
C PHE A 121 -12.50 0.78 1.23
N GLY A 122 -12.37 1.34 0.03
CA GLY A 122 -13.48 1.52 -0.92
C GLY A 122 -14.48 2.66 -0.68
N ALA A 123 -14.31 3.52 0.34
CA ALA A 123 -15.15 4.72 0.50
C ALA A 123 -14.69 5.82 -0.47
N PRO A 124 -15.55 6.47 -1.27
CA PRO A 124 -15.14 7.61 -2.09
C PRO A 124 -14.44 8.64 -1.20
N ALA A 125 -13.26 9.12 -1.63
CA ALA A 125 -12.67 10.31 -1.01
C ALA A 125 -13.65 11.45 -1.29
N ASP A 126 -14.43 11.88 -0.30
CA ASP A 126 -15.31 13.02 -0.46
C ASP A 126 -14.44 14.26 -0.75
N GLY A 127 -14.56 14.83 -1.96
CA GLY A 127 -14.19 16.23 -2.21
C GLY A 127 -12.74 16.56 -2.56
N VAL A 128 -12.09 15.83 -3.47
CA VAL A 128 -10.89 16.36 -4.15
C VAL A 128 -11.13 16.46 -5.65
N ASP A 129 -12.02 17.36 -6.06
CA ASP A 129 -12.15 17.73 -7.46
C ASP A 129 -10.82 18.38 -7.92
N GLY A 130 -10.02 17.61 -8.67
CA GLY A 130 -8.85 18.08 -9.43
C GLY A 130 -7.50 18.14 -8.70
N GLY A 131 -7.42 17.74 -7.43
CA GLY A 131 -6.19 17.79 -6.61
C GLY A 131 -5.49 16.45 -6.39
N ALA A 132 -4.30 16.49 -5.78
CA ALA A 132 -3.58 15.28 -5.39
C ALA A 132 -4.30 14.52 -4.27
N SER A 133 -4.20 13.19 -4.28
CA SER A 133 -4.87 12.29 -3.35
C SER A 133 -3.99 11.10 -3.01
N VAL A 134 -4.15 10.54 -1.80
CA VAL A 134 -3.50 9.29 -1.39
C VAL A 134 -4.50 8.33 -0.78
N ARG A 135 -4.44 7.05 -1.16
CA ARG A 135 -5.40 6.03 -0.72
C ARG A 135 -4.71 4.70 -0.48
N VAL A 136 -5.25 3.89 0.43
CA VAL A 136 -4.86 2.48 0.54
C VAL A 136 -5.48 1.72 -0.64
N ASN A 137 -4.64 1.12 -1.48
CA ASN A 137 -5.04 0.44 -2.71
C ASN A 137 -4.75 -1.07 -2.64
N GLY A 138 -5.51 -1.79 -1.82
CA GLY A 138 -5.27 -3.21 -1.65
C GLY A 138 -4.43 -3.53 -0.42
N GLY A 139 -4.47 -4.80 -0.06
CA GLY A 139 -3.61 -5.35 0.97
C GLY A 139 -3.77 -6.85 1.06
N SER A 140 -2.75 -7.51 1.58
CA SER A 140 -2.76 -8.94 1.84
C SER A 140 -2.08 -9.24 3.16
N GLY A 141 -2.61 -10.24 3.87
CA GLY A 141 -2.11 -10.67 5.15
C GLY A 141 -1.69 -12.13 5.11
N SER A 142 -0.65 -12.46 5.85
CA SER A 142 -0.23 -13.84 6.12
C SER A 142 0.33 -13.94 7.53
N GLY A 143 0.12 -15.06 8.21
CA GLY A 143 0.72 -15.27 9.52
C GLY A 143 0.42 -16.63 10.12
N ASP A 144 0.93 -16.81 11.34
CA ASP A 144 0.82 -17.99 12.19
C ASP A 144 0.65 -17.58 13.66
N ASP A 145 0.75 -18.54 14.57
CA ASP A 145 0.59 -18.33 16.02
C ASP A 145 1.67 -17.46 16.69
N HIS A 146 2.69 -17.02 15.93
CA HIS A 146 3.83 -16.26 16.42
C HIS A 146 4.13 -14.99 15.64
N ARG A 147 3.73 -14.91 14.36
CA ARG A 147 4.03 -13.78 13.48
C ARG A 147 2.90 -13.49 12.51
N TYR A 148 2.69 -12.21 12.24
CA TYR A 148 1.85 -11.75 11.14
C TYR A 148 2.60 -10.75 10.27
N THR A 149 2.33 -10.78 8.98
CA THR A 149 2.78 -9.77 8.02
C THR A 149 1.56 -9.29 7.25
N MET A 150 1.40 -7.96 7.18
CA MET A 150 0.43 -7.31 6.31
C MET A 150 1.20 -6.49 5.28
N ARG A 151 0.82 -6.64 4.02
CA ARG A 151 1.32 -5.85 2.91
C ARG A 151 0.20 -4.94 2.46
N SER A 152 0.51 -3.68 2.22
CA SER A 152 -0.46 -2.69 1.76
C SER A 152 0.20 -1.75 0.78
N GLN A 153 -0.59 -1.27 -0.16
CA GLN A 153 -0.15 -0.33 -1.18
C GLN A 153 -0.79 1.02 -0.90
N LEU A 154 -0.01 2.09 -0.99
CA LEU A 154 -0.52 3.46 -0.97
C LEU A 154 -0.46 4.01 -2.39
N TRP A 155 -1.61 4.31 -2.97
CA TRP A 155 -1.72 4.92 -4.29
C TRP A 155 -1.76 6.44 -4.14
N LEU A 156 -0.75 7.12 -4.69
CA LEU A 156 -0.68 8.57 -4.85
C LEU A 156 -1.02 8.92 -6.31
N HIS A 157 -2.03 9.77 -6.49
CA HIS A 157 -2.39 10.32 -7.79
C HIS A 157 -2.66 11.83 -7.69
N PRO A 158 -2.12 12.67 -8.61
CA PRO A 158 -1.28 12.28 -9.75
C PRO A 158 0.18 12.02 -9.32
N LEU A 159 1.11 11.95 -10.28
CA LEU A 159 2.56 11.95 -9.99
C LEU A 159 2.96 13.09 -9.03
N PRO A 160 3.89 12.85 -8.09
CA PRO A 160 4.33 13.88 -7.16
C PRO A 160 5.02 15.05 -7.88
N PRO A 161 4.90 16.28 -7.36
CA PRO A 161 5.68 17.41 -7.86
C PRO A 161 7.19 17.20 -7.62
N GLU A 162 8.01 18.04 -8.26
CA GLU A 162 9.45 18.08 -7.99
C GLU A 162 9.73 18.36 -6.50
N GLY A 163 10.77 17.73 -5.96
CA GLY A 163 11.17 17.87 -4.56
C GLY A 163 10.95 16.60 -3.73
N PRO A 164 11.11 16.70 -2.40
CA PRO A 164 10.98 15.55 -1.52
C PRO A 164 9.53 15.05 -1.45
N LEU A 165 9.36 13.72 -1.42
CA LEU A 165 8.12 13.06 -1.01
C LEU A 165 8.35 12.44 0.36
N GLU A 166 7.68 12.94 1.40
CA GLU A 166 7.75 12.34 2.74
C GLU A 166 6.61 11.35 2.93
N LEU A 167 6.93 10.09 3.21
CA LEU A 167 5.97 9.10 3.70
C LEU A 167 5.96 9.13 5.23
N VAL A 168 4.81 9.49 5.80
CA VAL A 168 4.60 9.66 7.24
C VAL A 168 3.69 8.55 7.77
N VAL A 169 4.08 7.96 8.90
CA VAL A 169 3.29 6.94 9.60
C VAL A 169 3.19 7.23 11.09
N GLN A 170 2.04 6.95 11.68
CA GLN A 170 1.83 6.97 13.13
C GLN A 170 0.95 5.79 13.54
N TRP A 171 1.28 5.12 14.65
CA TRP A 171 0.43 4.04 15.18
C TRP A 171 0.49 3.99 16.71
N PRO A 172 -0.31 4.82 17.41
CA PRO A 172 -0.19 4.97 18.85
C PRO A 172 -0.53 3.69 19.64
N ALA A 173 -1.45 2.84 19.15
CA ALA A 173 -1.75 1.54 19.75
C ALA A 173 -0.52 0.60 19.88
N PHE A 174 0.49 0.78 19.03
CA PHE A 174 1.76 0.05 19.07
C PHE A 174 2.94 0.91 19.55
N GLY A 175 2.66 2.08 20.13
CA GLY A 175 3.68 3.01 20.60
C GLY A 175 4.54 3.61 19.49
N ILE A 176 4.06 3.60 18.24
CA ILE A 176 4.77 4.21 17.11
C ILE A 176 4.42 5.71 17.05
N PRO A 177 5.36 6.62 17.40
CA PRO A 177 5.15 8.04 17.21
C PRO A 177 5.16 8.39 15.70
N GLU A 178 4.89 9.65 15.37
CA GLU A 178 5.05 10.11 13.99
C GLU A 178 6.48 9.83 13.51
N SER A 179 6.58 9.00 12.47
CA SER A 179 7.84 8.53 11.88
C SER A 179 7.77 8.77 10.37
N ARG A 180 8.92 9.04 9.73
CA ARG A 180 8.94 9.38 8.31
C ARG A 180 10.14 8.82 7.56
N VAL A 181 9.95 8.55 6.27
CA VAL A 181 11.01 8.33 5.28
C VAL A 181 10.85 9.36 4.16
N ILE A 182 11.96 9.84 3.62
CA ILE A 182 11.98 10.87 2.58
C ILE A 182 12.49 10.24 1.28
N LEU A 183 11.72 10.41 0.21
CA LEU A 183 12.02 9.93 -1.13
C LEU A 183 12.22 11.10 -2.09
N ASP A 184 12.85 10.85 -3.23
CA ASP A 184 13.00 11.84 -4.30
C ASP A 184 11.78 11.80 -5.23
N GLY A 185 10.84 12.72 -5.01
CA GLY A 185 9.61 12.86 -5.78
C GLY A 185 9.88 13.18 -7.25
N GLY A 186 10.87 14.02 -7.54
CA GLY A 186 11.27 14.35 -8.90
C GLY A 186 11.81 13.14 -9.66
N ALA A 187 12.68 12.34 -9.02
CA ALA A 187 13.22 11.12 -9.61
C ALA A 187 12.13 10.06 -9.87
N MET A 188 11.15 9.95 -8.96
CA MET A 188 9.98 9.08 -9.16
C MET A 188 9.15 9.53 -10.37
N SER A 189 8.83 10.82 -10.47
CA SER A 189 8.05 11.37 -11.58
C SER A 189 8.76 11.24 -12.93
N ALA A 190 10.10 11.38 -12.96
CA ALA A 190 10.88 11.17 -14.19
C ALA A 190 10.81 9.71 -14.70
N LEU A 191 10.67 8.72 -13.82
CA LEU A 191 10.54 7.30 -14.21
C LEU A 191 9.21 6.98 -14.90
N ALA A 192 8.21 7.86 -14.84
CA ALA A 192 6.93 7.66 -15.54
C ALA A 192 7.13 7.48 -17.06
N ALA A 193 8.17 8.11 -17.64
CA ALA A 193 8.54 7.93 -19.04
C ALA A 193 9.05 6.51 -19.38
N SER A 194 9.38 5.69 -18.38
CA SER A 194 9.84 4.30 -18.55
C SER A 194 8.73 3.26 -18.42
N VAL A 195 7.49 3.71 -18.14
CA VAL A 195 6.31 2.83 -18.05
C VAL A 195 6.02 2.24 -19.42
N ARG A 196 5.68 0.95 -19.46
CA ARG A 196 5.38 0.23 -20.70
C ARG A 196 3.93 -0.23 -20.72
N PRO A 197 3.23 -0.16 -21.86
CA PRO A 197 1.94 -0.82 -21.98
C PRO A 197 2.12 -2.34 -21.86
N LEU A 198 1.21 -3.01 -21.17
CA LEU A 198 1.15 -4.48 -21.11
C LEU A 198 0.62 -5.08 -22.42
N TRP A 199 -0.23 -4.32 -23.10
CA TRP A 199 -0.93 -4.74 -24.29
C TRP A 199 -0.55 -3.82 -25.45
N GLY A 200 -0.24 -4.41 -26.60
CA GLY A 200 0.15 -3.73 -27.83
C GLY A 200 0.15 -4.68 -29.00
#